data_AF-A0A7Z9M9U8-F1
#
_entry.id   AF-A0A7Z9M9U8-F1
#
_cell.length_a   1.000
_cell.length_b   1.000
_cell.length_c   1.000
_cell.angle_alpha   90.00
_cell.angle_beta   90.00
_cell.angle_gamma   90.00
#
_symmetry.space_group_name_H-M   'P 1'
#
loop_
_entity.id
_entity.type
_entity.pdbx_description
1 polymer ?
#
loop_
_entity_poly.entity_id
_entity_poly.type
_entity_poly.pdbx_seq_one_letter_code
_entity_poly.pdbx_strand_id
1 'polypeptide(L)'
;MSKVRDLAQESNAWPFAEARKLLKRLGDKTPEKGFVLFETGYGPSGLPHIGTFGEVARTTMVRRAFEILSNLPTRLFAFSDDMDGLRKVPDNIPNKKMMAGHLGKPLTSIPDPFGTHENFGDHNNARLKAFLDEFGFEYEFKSSTAAYKGGEFDDTLLGILHNYEKVTNVILPT
;
A
#
# COMPACT_ATOMS: atom_id res chain seq x y z
N MET A 1 34.20 1.07 -1.38
CA MET A 1 32.78 1.17 -1.78
C MET A 1 32.65 0.64 -3.20
N SER A 2 31.50 0.09 -3.60
CA SER A 2 31.36 -0.42 -4.98
C SER A 2 31.23 0.76 -5.95
N LYS A 3 31.81 0.66 -7.15
CA LYS A 3 31.69 1.67 -8.22
C LYS A 3 30.22 2.06 -8.51
N VAL A 4 29.29 1.12 -8.31
CA VAL A 4 27.85 1.35 -8.47
C VAL A 4 27.29 2.26 -7.38
N ARG A 5 27.73 2.10 -6.12
CA ARG A 5 27.27 2.94 -5.00
C ARG A 5 27.76 4.39 -5.15
N ASP A 6 28.99 4.58 -5.62
CA ASP A 6 29.53 5.92 -5.86
C ASP A 6 28.72 6.66 -6.95
N LEU A 7 28.44 5.98 -8.07
CA LEU A 7 27.57 6.51 -9.14
C LEU A 7 26.14 6.81 -8.64
N ALA A 8 25.59 5.95 -7.79
CA ALA A 8 24.26 6.17 -7.18
C ALA A 8 24.25 7.39 -6.24
N GLN A 9 25.35 7.63 -5.52
CA GLN A 9 25.49 8.75 -4.61
C GLN A 9 25.45 10.10 -5.37
N GLU A 10 26.06 10.14 -6.54
CA GLU A 10 26.17 11.34 -7.39
C GLU A 10 25.00 11.51 -8.38
N SER A 11 24.22 10.46 -8.62
CA SER A 11 23.12 10.48 -9.60
C SER A 11 22.03 11.50 -9.24
N ASN A 12 21.64 12.29 -10.25
CA ASN A 12 20.53 13.26 -10.17
C ASN A 12 19.17 12.65 -10.51
N ALA A 13 19.09 11.35 -10.83
CA ALA A 13 17.81 10.70 -11.04
C ALA A 13 16.99 10.73 -9.74
N TRP A 14 15.70 11.07 -9.87
CA TRP A 14 14.82 11.32 -8.72
C TRP A 14 14.77 10.18 -7.69
N PRO A 15 14.84 8.87 -8.04
CA PRO A 15 14.79 7.82 -7.02
C PRO A 15 16.01 7.86 -6.09
N PHE A 16 17.20 8.18 -6.62
CA PHE A 16 18.41 8.32 -5.81
C PHE A 16 18.36 9.58 -4.96
N ALA A 17 17.77 10.67 -5.46
CA ALA A 17 17.56 11.88 -4.66
C ALA A 17 16.67 11.60 -3.44
N GLU A 18 15.55 10.89 -3.63
CA GLU A 18 14.66 10.50 -2.52
C GLU A 18 15.32 9.47 -1.58
N ALA A 19 16.00 8.47 -2.13
CA ALA A 19 16.72 7.47 -1.34
C ALA A 19 17.82 8.09 -0.45
N ARG A 20 18.56 9.09 -0.95
CA ARG A 20 19.55 9.83 -0.13
C ARG A 20 18.89 10.60 1.01
N LYS A 21 17.72 11.22 0.79
CA LYS A 21 16.97 11.90 1.87
C LYS A 21 16.53 10.90 2.94
N LEU A 22 16.04 9.72 2.53
CA LEU A 22 15.67 8.64 3.43
C LEU A 22 16.88 8.16 4.25
N LEU A 23 18.00 7.88 3.59
CA LEU A 23 19.22 7.42 4.26
C LEU A 23 19.75 8.47 5.25
N LYS A 24 19.74 9.75 4.88
CA LYS A 24 20.12 10.85 5.79
C LYS A 24 19.21 10.90 7.03
N ARG A 25 17.92 10.63 6.88
CA ARG A 25 16.95 10.65 7.99
C ARG A 25 17.05 9.42 8.89
N LEU A 26 17.22 8.24 8.31
CA LEU A 26 17.27 6.97 9.05
C LEU A 26 18.63 6.70 9.67
N GLY A 27 19.70 7.21 9.05
CA GLY A 27 21.08 6.83 9.36
C GLY A 27 21.38 5.38 8.95
N ASP A 28 22.49 4.86 9.46
CA ASP A 28 22.97 3.51 9.13
C ASP A 28 22.55 2.43 10.15
N LYS A 29 21.56 2.73 11.00
CA LYS A 29 21.09 1.78 12.02
C LYS A 29 19.84 1.06 11.55
N THR A 30 19.88 -0.27 11.60
CA THR A 30 18.70 -1.10 11.34
C THR A 30 17.62 -0.79 12.38
N PRO A 31 16.37 -0.50 11.96
CA PRO A 31 15.26 -0.32 12.88
C PRO A 31 15.04 -1.55 13.76
N GLU A 32 14.41 -1.38 14.93
CA GLU A 32 14.11 -2.49 15.87
C GLU A 32 13.34 -3.64 15.20
N LYS A 33 12.43 -3.31 14.27
CA LYS A 33 11.68 -4.29 13.47
C LYS A 33 12.53 -5.06 12.43
N GLY A 34 13.82 -4.75 12.31
CA GLY A 34 14.78 -5.46 11.46
C GLY A 34 14.91 -4.96 10.02
N PHE A 35 14.06 -4.04 9.56
CA PHE A 35 14.06 -3.56 8.18
C PHE A 35 13.44 -2.16 8.04
N VAL A 36 13.79 -1.49 6.95
CA VAL A 36 13.13 -0.27 6.47
C VAL A 36 11.91 -0.68 5.64
N LEU A 37 10.72 -0.26 6.07
CA LEU A 37 9.48 -0.56 5.36
C LEU A 37 9.21 0.50 4.30
N PHE A 38 9.05 0.05 3.06
CA PHE A 38 8.43 0.79 1.98
C PHE A 38 7.00 0.30 1.83
N GLU A 39 6.07 1.19 1.52
CA GLU A 39 4.64 0.86 1.48
C GLU A 39 3.95 1.58 0.33
N THR A 40 2.95 0.92 -0.23
CA THR A 40 2.02 1.46 -1.24
C THR A 40 0.59 1.11 -0.88
N GLY A 41 -0.36 1.97 -1.23
CA GLY A 41 -1.78 1.76 -0.99
C GLY A 41 -2.54 1.35 -2.26
N TYR A 42 -3.60 0.60 -2.06
CA TYR A 42 -4.56 0.27 -3.11
C TYR A 42 -5.97 0.17 -2.53
N GLY A 43 -6.90 0.96 -3.05
CA GLY A 43 -8.32 0.77 -2.77
C GLY A 43 -8.95 -0.20 -3.79
N PRO A 44 -9.31 -1.44 -3.43
CA PRO A 44 -9.83 -2.45 -4.36
C PRO A 44 -11.31 -2.24 -4.69
N SER A 45 -11.73 -0.98 -4.83
CA SER A 45 -13.10 -0.60 -5.19
C SER A 45 -13.36 -0.62 -6.70
N GLY A 46 -12.32 -0.90 -7.49
CA GLY A 46 -12.37 -1.08 -8.93
C GLY A 46 -11.13 -1.82 -9.43
N LEU A 47 -11.16 -2.21 -10.70
CA LEU A 47 -10.04 -2.93 -11.32
C LEU A 47 -8.74 -2.12 -11.25
N PRO A 48 -7.59 -2.76 -10.97
CA PRO A 48 -6.30 -2.07 -10.96
C PRO A 48 -6.01 -1.48 -12.35
N HIS A 49 -5.41 -0.30 -12.37
CA HIS A 49 -5.07 0.42 -13.60
C HIS A 49 -3.60 0.88 -13.58
N ILE A 50 -3.14 1.49 -14.67
CA ILE A 50 -1.76 1.96 -14.80
C ILE A 50 -1.33 2.96 -13.70
N GLY A 51 -2.29 3.62 -13.05
CA GLY A 51 -2.02 4.47 -11.90
C GLY A 51 -1.60 3.66 -10.67
N THR A 52 -2.32 2.59 -10.37
CA THR A 52 -1.97 1.60 -9.32
C THR A 52 -0.59 1.00 -9.59
N PHE A 53 -0.31 0.63 -10.85
CA PHE A 53 1.03 0.19 -11.27
C PHE A 53 2.08 1.25 -10.94
N GLY A 54 1.82 2.50 -11.34
CA GLY A 54 2.75 3.60 -11.17
C GLY A 54 3.08 3.86 -9.71
N GLU A 55 2.14 3.64 -8.79
CA GLU A 55 2.41 3.74 -7.35
C GLU A 55 3.42 2.68 -6.88
N VAL A 56 3.17 1.40 -7.17
CA VAL A 56 4.08 0.30 -6.81
C VAL A 56 5.44 0.44 -7.49
N ALA A 57 5.44 0.82 -8.77
CA ALA A 57 6.65 1.03 -9.55
C ALA A 57 7.52 2.15 -8.97
N ARG A 58 6.93 3.31 -8.64
CA ARG A 58 7.69 4.45 -8.07
C ARG A 58 8.29 4.09 -6.70
N THR A 59 7.51 3.47 -5.83
CA THR A 59 8.01 3.05 -4.51
C THR A 59 9.12 2.01 -4.66
N THR A 60 8.98 1.08 -5.59
CA THR A 60 10.02 0.09 -5.92
C THR A 60 11.30 0.75 -6.44
N MET A 61 11.20 1.76 -7.31
CA MET A 61 12.37 2.51 -7.79
C MET A 61 13.14 3.17 -6.65
N VAL A 62 12.44 3.80 -5.71
CA VAL A 62 13.07 4.42 -4.53
C VAL A 62 13.67 3.36 -3.60
N ARG A 63 12.96 2.25 -3.36
CA ARG A 63 13.45 1.11 -2.56
C ARG A 63 14.75 0.54 -3.14
N ARG A 64 14.79 0.27 -4.44
CA ARG A 64 16.01 -0.24 -5.12
C ARG A 64 17.15 0.77 -5.07
N ALA A 65 16.86 2.06 -5.29
CA ALA A 65 17.87 3.11 -5.13
C ALA A 65 18.42 3.17 -3.71
N PHE A 66 17.57 2.98 -2.70
CA PHE A 66 17.95 2.92 -1.29
C PHE A 66 18.82 1.70 -0.97
N GLU A 67 18.46 0.51 -1.48
CA GLU A 67 19.26 -0.73 -1.33
C GLU A 67 20.66 -0.61 -1.96
N ILE A 68 20.80 0.16 -3.05
CA ILE A 68 22.12 0.42 -3.65
C ILE A 68 22.96 1.35 -2.75
N LEU A 69 22.31 2.31 -2.10
CA LEU A 69 22.96 3.32 -1.26
C LEU A 69 23.20 2.85 0.18
N SER A 70 22.51 1.81 0.64
CA SER A 70 22.46 1.37 2.03
C SER A 70 22.54 -0.15 2.16
N ASN A 71 23.13 -0.62 3.26
CA ASN A 71 23.14 -2.05 3.59
C ASN A 71 21.93 -2.46 4.47
N LEU A 72 20.99 -1.54 4.71
CA LEU A 72 19.83 -1.79 5.56
C LEU A 72 18.84 -2.73 4.84
N PRO A 73 18.34 -3.78 5.53
CA PRO A 73 17.29 -4.64 4.97
C PRO A 73 16.04 -3.83 4.65
N THR A 74 15.36 -4.16 3.56
CA THR A 74 14.11 -3.48 3.18
C THR A 74 13.00 -4.47 2.86
N ARG A 75 11.75 -4.05 3.06
CA ARG A 75 10.54 -4.77 2.64
C ARG A 75 9.60 -3.80 1.95
N LEU A 76 8.75 -4.32 1.07
CA LEU A 76 7.69 -3.56 0.40
C LEU A 76 6.34 -4.16 0.75
N PHE A 77 5.47 -3.39 1.39
CA PHE A 77 4.07 -3.77 1.59
C PHE A 77 3.19 -3.16 0.50
N ALA A 78 2.43 -4.00 -0.19
CA ALA A 78 1.30 -3.58 -1.01
C ALA A 78 0.04 -3.70 -0.14
N PHE A 79 -0.35 -2.59 0.49
CA PHE A 79 -1.45 -2.54 1.43
C PHE A 79 -2.76 -2.27 0.69
N SER A 80 -3.74 -3.14 0.92
CA SER A 80 -5.06 -3.06 0.31
C SER A 80 -6.08 -2.57 1.33
N ASP A 81 -6.72 -1.44 1.04
CA ASP A 81 -7.81 -0.85 1.82
C ASP A 81 -9.14 -1.57 1.54
N ASP A 82 -9.12 -2.91 1.57
CA ASP A 82 -10.25 -3.76 1.20
C ASP A 82 -11.41 -3.78 2.21
N MET A 83 -11.22 -3.17 3.38
CA MET A 83 -12.28 -2.88 4.35
C MET A 83 -13.06 -1.59 4.05
N ASP A 84 -12.59 -0.75 3.12
CA ASP A 84 -13.29 0.49 2.77
C ASP A 84 -14.70 0.22 2.25
N GLY A 85 -15.61 1.16 2.52
CA GLY A 85 -16.96 1.11 2.00
C GLY A 85 -17.03 1.38 0.50
N LEU A 86 -17.83 0.60 -0.24
CA LEU A 86 -18.12 0.89 -1.65
C LEU A 86 -18.84 2.24 -1.79
N ARG A 87 -18.11 3.28 -2.23
CA ARG A 87 -18.67 4.65 -2.35
C ARG A 87 -19.56 4.85 -3.57
N LYS A 88 -19.22 4.19 -4.68
CA LYS A 88 -19.97 4.24 -5.94
C LYS A 88 -19.80 2.92 -6.69
N VAL A 89 -20.77 2.56 -7.51
CA VAL A 89 -20.67 1.39 -8.39
C VAL A 89 -19.79 1.73 -9.59
N PRO A 90 -18.68 1.02 -9.85
CA PRO A 90 -17.85 1.23 -11.04
C PRO A 90 -18.61 0.95 -12.34
N ASP A 91 -18.28 1.69 -13.40
CA ASP A 91 -18.98 1.55 -14.67
C ASP A 91 -18.51 0.36 -15.52
N ASN A 92 -17.33 -0.16 -15.21
CA ASN A 92 -16.65 -1.21 -15.96
C ASN A 92 -16.81 -2.60 -15.32
N ILE A 93 -17.81 -2.80 -14.45
CA ILE A 93 -18.09 -4.09 -13.82
C ILE A 93 -19.48 -4.62 -14.19
N PRO A 94 -19.67 -5.96 -14.25
CA PRO A 94 -20.99 -6.57 -14.41
C PRO A 94 -21.86 -6.37 -13.16
N ASN A 95 -23.13 -6.80 -13.24
CA ASN A 95 -24.03 -6.87 -12.09
C ASN A 95 -24.23 -5.55 -11.31
N LYS A 96 -24.17 -4.40 -12.00
CA LYS A 96 -24.29 -3.05 -11.38
C LYS A 96 -25.50 -2.88 -10.46
N LYS A 97 -26.65 -3.47 -10.82
CA LYS A 97 -27.88 -3.42 -10.00
C LYS A 97 -27.72 -4.13 -8.65
N MET A 98 -27.03 -5.27 -8.63
CA MET A 98 -26.69 -5.97 -7.38
C MET A 98 -25.75 -5.10 -6.55
N MET A 99 -24.67 -4.60 -7.17
CA MET A 99 -23.67 -3.76 -6.51
C MET A 99 -24.25 -2.50 -5.86
N ALA A 100 -25.24 -1.86 -6.48
CA ALA A 100 -25.91 -0.69 -5.92
C ALA A 100 -26.57 -0.97 -4.55
N GLY A 101 -27.01 -2.21 -4.29
CA GLY A 101 -27.55 -2.63 -3.00
C GLY A 101 -26.50 -2.82 -1.90
N HIS A 102 -25.21 -2.70 -2.23
CA HIS A 102 -24.08 -2.88 -1.32
C HIS A 102 -23.27 -1.61 -1.09
N LEU A 103 -23.77 -0.43 -1.50
CA LEU A 103 -23.11 0.85 -1.20
C LEU A 103 -22.87 1.02 0.31
N GLY A 104 -21.69 1.53 0.66
CA GLY A 104 -21.24 1.73 2.04
C GLY A 104 -20.77 0.46 2.76
N LYS A 105 -20.97 -0.73 2.20
CA LYS A 105 -20.45 -1.98 2.79
C LYS A 105 -18.97 -2.18 2.46
N PRO A 106 -18.19 -2.81 3.36
CA PRO A 106 -16.79 -3.18 3.10
C PRO A 106 -16.66 -4.00 1.82
N LEU A 107 -15.64 -3.75 1.00
CA LEU A 107 -15.44 -4.45 -0.29
C LEU A 107 -15.32 -5.97 -0.11
N THR A 108 -14.72 -6.42 0.99
CA THR A 108 -14.62 -7.83 1.38
C THR A 108 -15.93 -8.47 1.85
N SER A 109 -17.02 -7.70 1.95
CA SER A 109 -18.36 -8.17 2.32
C SER A 109 -19.37 -8.10 1.17
N ILE A 110 -18.92 -7.75 -0.04
CA ILE A 110 -19.78 -7.60 -1.23
C ILE A 110 -19.56 -8.82 -2.13
N PRO A 111 -20.61 -9.52 -2.60
CA PRO A 111 -20.45 -10.62 -3.55
C PRO A 111 -19.64 -10.21 -4.79
N ASP A 112 -18.77 -11.09 -5.27
CA ASP A 112 -18.00 -10.82 -6.49
C ASP A 112 -18.95 -10.66 -7.69
N PRO A 113 -19.03 -9.47 -8.33
CA PRO A 113 -19.87 -9.29 -9.50
C PRO A 113 -19.44 -10.16 -10.69
N PHE A 114 -18.21 -10.68 -10.71
CA PHE A 114 -17.67 -11.56 -11.75
C PHE A 114 -17.87 -13.05 -11.46
N GLY A 115 -18.22 -13.44 -10.22
CA GLY A 115 -18.47 -14.84 -9.84
C GLY A 115 -17.23 -15.74 -9.82
N THR A 116 -16.04 -15.16 -9.62
CA THR A 116 -14.75 -15.88 -9.67
C THR A 116 -14.05 -15.98 -8.32
N HIS A 117 -14.38 -15.10 -7.39
CA HIS A 117 -13.81 -15.02 -6.04
C HIS A 117 -14.95 -14.92 -5.01
N GLU A 118 -14.62 -15.05 -3.72
CA GLU A 118 -15.62 -15.02 -2.64
C GLU A 118 -16.34 -13.67 -2.55
N ASN A 119 -15.61 -12.58 -2.76
CA ASN A 119 -16.12 -11.21 -2.66
C ASN A 119 -15.39 -10.27 -3.65
N PHE A 120 -15.95 -9.06 -3.79
CA PHE A 120 -15.45 -8.05 -4.72
C PHE A 120 -14.04 -7.55 -4.37
N GLY A 121 -13.74 -7.42 -3.08
CA GLY A 121 -12.38 -7.09 -2.61
C GLY A 121 -11.35 -8.13 -3.05
N ASP A 122 -11.65 -9.41 -2.82
CA ASP A 122 -10.78 -10.53 -3.18
C ASP A 122 -10.55 -10.64 -4.70
N HIS A 123 -11.59 -10.39 -5.50
CA HIS A 123 -11.44 -10.32 -6.95
C HIS A 123 -10.39 -9.28 -7.35
N ASN A 124 -10.56 -8.05 -6.87
CA ASN A 124 -9.69 -6.94 -7.25
C ASN A 124 -8.28 -7.10 -6.68
N ASN A 125 -8.16 -7.63 -5.46
CA ASN A 125 -6.88 -8.00 -4.85
C ASN A 125 -6.15 -9.09 -5.66
N ALA A 126 -6.87 -10.11 -6.14
CA ALA A 126 -6.29 -11.15 -7.01
C ALA A 126 -5.79 -10.55 -8.34
N ARG A 127 -6.55 -9.62 -8.93
CA ARG A 127 -6.10 -8.88 -10.14
C ARG A 127 -4.83 -8.07 -9.88
N LEU A 128 -4.75 -7.37 -8.75
CA LEU A 128 -3.56 -6.62 -8.39
C LEU A 128 -2.37 -7.57 -8.25
N LYS A 129 -2.50 -8.63 -7.45
CA LYS A 129 -1.42 -9.59 -7.21
C LYS A 129 -0.91 -10.21 -8.51
N ALA A 130 -1.80 -10.75 -9.34
CA ALA A 130 -1.44 -11.34 -10.62
C ALA A 130 -0.67 -10.36 -11.51
N PHE A 131 -1.10 -9.10 -11.54
CA PHE A 131 -0.44 -8.05 -12.30
C PHE A 131 0.92 -7.65 -11.71
N LEU A 132 1.08 -7.61 -10.39
CA LEU A 132 2.40 -7.37 -9.77
C LEU A 132 3.36 -8.55 -9.98
N ASP A 133 2.85 -9.77 -9.88
CA ASP A 133 3.61 -11.00 -10.06
C ASP A 133 4.12 -11.12 -11.51
N GLU A 134 3.28 -10.78 -12.50
CA GLU A 134 3.65 -10.79 -13.93
C GLU A 134 4.84 -9.88 -14.24
N PHE A 135 4.96 -8.75 -13.56
CA PHE A 135 6.06 -7.80 -13.73
C PHE A 135 7.24 -8.07 -12.78
N GLY A 136 7.19 -9.13 -11.97
CA GLY A 136 8.28 -9.56 -11.09
C GLY A 136 8.53 -8.63 -9.91
N PHE A 137 7.49 -7.96 -9.40
CA PHE A 137 7.63 -7.16 -8.17
C PHE A 137 7.87 -8.06 -6.95
N GLU A 138 8.83 -7.67 -6.11
CA GLU A 138 9.04 -8.28 -4.79
C GLU A 138 8.27 -7.48 -3.74
N TYR A 139 7.13 -8.01 -3.29
CA TYR A 139 6.24 -7.34 -2.34
C TYR A 139 5.59 -8.34 -1.40
N GLU A 140 5.01 -7.81 -0.33
CA GLU A 140 4.11 -8.54 0.56
C GLU A 140 2.74 -7.88 0.54
N PHE A 141 1.73 -8.68 0.21
CA PHE A 141 0.36 -8.21 0.21
C PHE A 141 -0.18 -8.11 1.65
N LYS A 142 -0.84 -7.00 1.97
CA LYS A 142 -1.51 -6.78 3.26
C LYS A 142 -2.95 -6.38 3.02
N SER A 143 -3.89 -7.00 3.74
CA SER A 143 -5.32 -6.70 3.69
C SER A 143 -5.72 -5.91 4.91
N SER A 144 -6.39 -4.78 4.74
CA SER A 144 -6.91 -4.00 5.86
C SER A 144 -7.99 -4.78 6.59
N THR A 145 -8.87 -5.50 5.89
CA THR A 145 -9.88 -6.38 6.50
C THR A 145 -9.23 -7.41 7.42
N ALA A 146 -8.14 -8.04 6.98
CA ALA A 146 -7.41 -9.00 7.80
C ALA A 146 -6.75 -8.33 9.02
N ALA A 147 -6.12 -7.16 8.83
CA ALA A 147 -5.48 -6.42 9.91
C ALA A 147 -6.48 -5.96 10.98
N TYR A 148 -7.64 -5.41 10.58
CA TYR A 148 -8.70 -5.01 11.48
C TYR A 148 -9.33 -6.21 12.20
N LYS A 149 -9.70 -7.29 11.47
CA LYS A 149 -10.34 -8.46 12.10
C LYS A 149 -9.36 -9.28 12.95
N GLY A 150 -8.07 -9.23 12.64
CA GLY A 150 -7.01 -9.90 13.38
C GLY A 150 -6.50 -9.12 14.59
N GLY A 151 -6.99 -7.89 14.81
CA GLY A 151 -6.59 -7.04 15.92
C GLY A 151 -5.22 -6.38 15.79
N GLU A 152 -4.58 -6.43 14.60
CA GLU A 152 -3.27 -5.82 14.35
C GLU A 152 -3.28 -4.31 14.62
N PHE A 153 -4.45 -3.68 14.47
CA PHE A 153 -4.64 -2.24 14.70
C PHE A 153 -5.22 -1.88 16.07
N ASP A 154 -5.63 -2.84 16.91
CA ASP A 154 -6.41 -2.57 18.12
C ASP A 154 -5.72 -1.60 19.09
N ASP A 155 -4.43 -1.84 19.40
CA ASP A 155 -3.64 -0.97 20.27
C ASP A 155 -3.55 0.47 19.73
N THR A 156 -3.40 0.60 18.41
CA THR A 156 -3.33 1.91 17.74
C THR A 156 -4.69 2.60 17.74
N LEU A 157 -5.78 1.86 17.51
CA LEU A 157 -7.15 2.38 17.56
C LEU A 157 -7.48 2.90 18.96
N LEU A 158 -7.13 2.16 20.02
CA LEU A 158 -7.25 2.63 21.40
C LEU A 158 -6.39 3.88 21.64
N GLY A 159 -5.17 3.92 21.10
CA GLY A 159 -4.30 5.09 21.16
C GLY A 159 -4.91 6.33 20.52
N ILE A 160 -5.59 6.17 19.37
CA ILE A 160 -6.33 7.26 18.70
C ILE A 160 -7.46 7.75 19.58
N LEU A 161 -8.25 6.85 20.19
CA LEU A 161 -9.34 7.21 21.09
C LEU A 161 -8.84 7.98 22.32
N HIS A 162 -7.74 7.55 22.95
CA HIS A 162 -7.14 8.26 24.07
C HIS A 162 -6.61 9.66 23.70
N ASN A 163 -6.29 9.88 22.43
CA ASN A 163 -5.77 11.16 21.93
C ASN A 163 -6.77 11.89 21.02
N TYR A 164 -8.06 11.56 21.11
CA TYR A 164 -9.10 12.04 20.20
C TYR A 164 -9.01 13.55 19.92
N GLU A 165 -9.00 14.38 20.97
CA GLU A 165 -8.95 15.85 20.81
C GLU A 165 -7.67 16.32 20.10
N LYS A 166 -6.52 15.73 20.43
CA LYS A 166 -5.25 16.09 19.78
C LYS A 166 -5.28 15.74 18.30
N VAL A 167 -5.84 14.59 17.95
CA VAL A 167 -6.00 14.17 16.56
C VAL A 167 -6.97 15.09 15.82
N THR A 168 -8.12 15.39 16.42
CA THR A 168 -9.12 16.31 15.85
C THR A 168 -8.52 17.70 15.61
N ASN A 169 -7.75 18.24 16.55
CA ASN A 169 -7.13 19.56 16.43
C ASN A 169 -6.07 19.67 15.33
N VAL A 170 -5.54 18.54 14.84
CA VAL A 170 -4.65 18.52 13.65
C VAL A 170 -5.46 18.54 12.35
N ILE A 171 -6.67 17.97 12.34
CA ILE A 171 -7.52 17.85 11.14
C ILE A 171 -8.36 19.12 10.93
N LEU A 172 -8.80 19.76 12.01
CA LEU A 172 -9.59 20.98 11.91
C LEU A 172 -8.76 22.08 11.24
N PRO A 173 -9.33 22.79 10.25
CA PRO A 173 -8.66 23.93 9.66
C PRO A 173 -8.36 24.97 10.75
N THR A 174 -7.09 25.38 10.84
CA THR A 174 -6.64 26.51 11.66
C THR A 174 -7.21 27.82 11.16
#